data_AF-A0A0N4VSW4-F1
#
_entry.id   AF-A0A0N4VSW4-F1
#
_cell.length_a   1.000
_cell.length_b   1.000
_cell.length_c   1.000
_cell.angle_alpha   90.00
_cell.angle_beta   90.00
_cell.angle_gamma   90.00
#
_symmetry.space_group_name_H-M   'P 1'
#
loop_
_entity.id
_entity.type
_entity.pdbx_description
1 polymer ?
#
loop_
_entity_poly.entity_id
_entity_poly.type
_entity_poly.pdbx_seq_one_letter_code
_entity_poly.pdbx_strand_id
1 'polypeptide(L)'
;MTAAEKGSRPFMIYTDASGEGLGAVLCQEGDDLFLHPIMFASKGLTKAEKNYHITDLEALAVVFALEKFYFLVHTDHQPLTCLLRLRMCPLAFR
;
A
#
# COMPACT_ATOMS: atom_id res chain seq x y z
N MET A 1 9.72 -20.15 2.64
CA MET A 1 9.82 -18.66 2.65
C MET A 1 8.53 -18.13 2.04
N THR A 2 7.42 -18.29 2.75
CA THR A 2 6.08 -17.96 2.28
C THR A 2 5.63 -16.70 3.00
N ALA A 3 5.66 -15.57 2.29
CA ALA A 3 5.51 -14.22 2.83
C ALA A 3 4.08 -13.83 3.30
N ALA A 4 3.17 -14.78 3.45
CA ALA A 4 1.83 -14.53 4.01
C ALA A 4 1.13 -15.88 4.26
N GLU A 5 1.47 -16.58 5.33
CA GLU A 5 0.71 -17.77 5.73
C GLU A 5 -0.44 -17.36 6.65
N LYS A 6 -1.66 -17.46 6.09
CA LYS A 6 -2.98 -17.31 6.72
C LYS A 6 -3.32 -15.89 7.19
N GLY A 7 -4.54 -15.45 6.90
CA GLY A 7 -5.19 -14.26 7.47
C GLY A 7 -5.44 -14.34 8.99
N SER A 8 -4.65 -15.12 9.72
CA SER A 8 -4.66 -15.24 11.18
C SER A 8 -3.85 -14.15 11.87
N ARG A 9 -2.93 -13.48 11.15
CA ARG A 9 -2.07 -12.42 11.70
C ARG A 9 -2.42 -11.04 11.15
N PRO A 10 -2.31 -9.98 11.95
CA PRO A 10 -2.62 -8.63 11.50
C PRO A 10 -1.65 -8.18 10.41
N PHE A 11 -2.16 -7.39 9.47
CA PHE A 11 -1.32 -6.65 8.54
C PHE A 11 -0.78 -5.39 9.22
N MET A 12 0.48 -5.07 8.94
CA MET A 12 1.14 -3.86 9.44
C MET A 12 1.49 -2.96 8.25
N ILE A 13 1.21 -1.67 8.37
CA ILE A 13 1.58 -0.66 7.37
C ILE A 13 2.64 0.23 7.99
N TYR A 14 3.78 0.34 7.32
CA TYR A 14 4.81 1.32 7.64
C TYR A 14 4.79 2.41 6.58
N THR A 15 4.87 3.65 6.99
CA THR A 15 4.92 4.82 6.12
C THR A 15 6.13 5.66 6.45
N ASP A 16 6.65 6.35 5.43
CA ASP A 16 7.74 7.31 5.57
C ASP A 16 7.53 8.45 4.58
N ALA A 17 7.96 9.65 4.95
CA ALA A 17 7.84 10.82 4.12
C ALA A 17 9.15 11.60 4.05
N SER A 18 9.42 12.16 2.87
CA SER A 18 10.59 12.99 2.63
C SER A 18 10.19 14.23 1.83
N GLY A 19 11.12 15.19 1.71
CA GLY A 19 10.91 16.37 0.86
C GLY A 19 10.73 16.07 -0.63
N GLU A 20 10.96 14.82 -1.07
CA GLU A 20 10.81 14.41 -2.46
C GLU A 20 9.62 13.48 -2.72
N GLY A 21 9.21 12.68 -1.73
CA GLY A 21 8.19 11.67 -1.94
C GLY A 21 7.71 11.01 -0.67
N LEU A 22 6.67 10.21 -0.84
CA LEU A 22 6.06 9.37 0.19
C LEU A 22 6.35 7.90 -0.11
N GLY A 23 6.57 7.12 0.93
CA GLY A 23 6.75 5.68 0.89
C GLY A 23 5.79 4.98 1.84
N ALA A 24 5.36 3.78 1.45
CA ALA A 24 4.61 2.89 2.30
C ALA A 24 4.92 1.42 1.98
N VAL A 25 4.95 0.58 3.01
CA VAL A 25 5.09 -0.87 2.88
C VAL A 25 4.06 -1.58 3.75
N LEU A 26 3.36 -2.52 3.14
CA LEU A 26 2.48 -3.47 3.80
C LEU A 26 3.28 -4.72 4.14
N CYS A 27 3.34 -5.07 5.41
CA CYS A 27 4.06 -6.23 5.93
C CYS A 27 3.12 -7.15 6.71
N GLN A 28 3.52 -8.41 6.84
CA GLN A 28 2.90 -9.36 7.76
C GLN A 28 3.99 -10.21 8.42
N GLU A 29 3.78 -10.54 9.69
CA GLU A 29 4.70 -11.43 10.41
C GLU A 29 4.51 -12.88 9.97
N GLY A 30 5.62 -13.55 9.62
CA GLY A 30 5.66 -14.96 9.22
C GLY A 30 5.82 -15.91 10.40
N ASP A 31 5.70 -17.22 10.19
CA ASP A 31 5.91 -18.25 11.23
C ASP A 31 7.30 -18.20 11.88
N ASP A 32 8.25 -17.64 11.14
CA ASP A 32 9.62 -17.39 11.56
C ASP A 32 9.77 -16.14 12.46
N LEU A 33 8.67 -15.49 12.83
CA LEU A 33 8.61 -14.25 13.61
C LEU A 33 9.26 -13.05 12.92
N PHE A 34 9.58 -13.16 11.62
CA PHE A 34 10.11 -12.06 10.84
C PHE A 34 8.99 -11.33 10.11
N LEU A 35 9.17 -10.02 9.94
CA LEU A 35 8.28 -9.21 9.10
C LEU A 35 8.62 -9.44 7.64
N HIS A 36 7.63 -9.92 6.88
CA HIS A 36 7.74 -10.12 5.45
C HIS A 36 6.98 -9.02 4.72
N PRO A 37 7.63 -8.27 3.81
CA PRO A 37 6.93 -7.29 3.00
C PRO A 37 6.05 -7.99 1.95
N ILE A 38 4.81 -7.53 1.86
CA ILE A 38 3.79 -8.02 0.92
C ILE A 38 3.67 -7.06 -0.26
N MET A 39 3.60 -5.76 0.01
CA MET A 39 3.41 -4.74 -1.02
C MET A 39 4.13 -3.45 -0.68
N PHE A 40 4.70 -2.81 -1.70
CA PHE A 40 5.32 -1.50 -1.61
C PHE A 40 4.53 -0.49 -2.43
N ALA A 41 4.40 0.73 -1.91
CA ALA A 41 3.81 1.86 -2.60
C ALA A 41 4.70 3.10 -2.40
N SER A 42 4.92 3.86 -3.47
CA SER A 42 5.61 5.14 -3.38
C SER A 42 5.01 6.13 -4.38
N LYS A 43 5.11 7.42 -4.06
CA LYS A 43 4.80 8.50 -5.00
C LYS A 43 5.71 9.70 -4.76
N GLY A 44 6.04 10.41 -5.84
CA GLY A 44 6.66 11.73 -5.73
C GLY A 44 5.65 12.78 -5.27
N LEU A 45 6.13 13.84 -4.61
CA LEU A 45 5.29 14.97 -4.21
C LEU A 45 4.94 15.87 -5.40
N THR A 46 3.69 16.33 -5.43
CA THR A 46 3.26 17.40 -6.33
C THR A 46 3.85 18.75 -5.92
N LYS A 47 3.80 19.74 -6.81
CA LYS A 47 4.29 21.11 -6.53
C LYS A 47 3.63 21.73 -5.29
N ALA A 48 2.37 21.40 -5.00
CA ALA A 48 1.67 21.89 -3.81
C ALA A 48 2.14 21.15 -2.55
N GLU A 49 2.19 19.82 -2.61
CA GLU A 49 2.61 18.97 -1.48
C GLU A 49 4.07 19.24 -1.05
N LYS A 50 4.96 19.66 -1.97
CA LYS A 50 6.34 20.06 -1.63
C LYS A 50 6.44 21.24 -0.65
N ASN A 51 5.37 22.01 -0.47
CA ASN A 51 5.35 23.14 0.48
C ASN A 51 4.82 22.73 1.87
N TYR A 52 4.43 21.47 2.06
CA TYR A 52 3.90 20.99 3.33
C TYR A 52 5.02 20.82 4.37
N HIS A 53 4.67 20.99 5.64
CA HIS A 53 5.60 20.70 6.71
C HIS A 53 5.85 19.19 6.80
N ILE A 54 6.99 18.76 7.37
CA ILE A 54 7.32 17.33 7.48
C ILE A 54 6.20 16.53 8.19
N THR A 55 5.57 17.12 9.20
CA THR A 55 4.43 16.52 9.92
C THR A 55 3.22 16.28 9.01
N ASP A 56 2.93 17.21 8.10
CA ASP A 56 1.83 17.09 7.15
C ASP A 56 2.16 16.05 6.06
N LEU A 57 3.44 15.94 5.69
CA LEU A 57 3.92 14.92 4.76
C LEU A 57 3.81 13.51 5.36
N GLU A 58 4.13 13.33 6.64
CA GLU A 58 3.92 12.06 7.35
C GLU A 58 2.43 11.68 7.39
N ALA A 59 1.55 12.64 7.71
CA ALA A 59 0.11 12.40 7.68
C ALA A 59 -0.38 12.04 6.25
N LEU A 60 0.17 12.72 5.23
CA LEU A 60 -0.12 12.42 3.84
C LEU A 60 0.37 11.03 3.42
N ALA A 61 1.51 10.56 3.95
CA ALA A 61 2.01 9.21 3.70
C ALA A 61 1.06 8.14 4.26
N VAL A 62 0.47 8.38 5.45
CA VAL A 62 -0.56 7.51 6.04
C VAL A 62 -1.81 7.44 5.16
N VAL A 63 -2.34 8.60 4.74
CA VAL A 63 -3.51 8.65 3.84
C VAL A 63 -3.22 7.93 2.53
N PHE A 64 -2.06 8.21 1.92
CA PHE A 64 -1.62 7.56 0.69
C PHE A 64 -1.53 6.03 0.84
N ALA A 65 -0.96 5.54 1.94
CA ALA A 65 -0.83 4.12 2.21
C ALA A 65 -2.20 3.45 2.35
N LEU A 66 -3.12 4.07 3.11
CA LEU A 66 -4.46 3.56 3.28
C LEU A 66 -5.22 3.51 1.96
N GLU A 67 -5.15 4.55 1.13
CA GLU A 67 -5.78 4.57 -0.20
C GLU A 67 -5.23 3.47 -1.13
N LYS A 68 -3.92 3.20 -1.07
CA LYS A 68 -3.27 2.18 -1.91
C LYS A 68 -3.53 0.76 -1.44
N PHE A 69 -3.61 0.54 -0.13
CA PHE A 69 -3.77 -0.79 0.45
C PHE A 69 -5.23 -1.12 0.82
N TYR A 70 -6.20 -0.23 0.56
CA TYR A 70 -7.60 -0.37 0.96
C TYR A 70 -8.35 -1.59 0.36
N PHE A 71 -7.79 -2.29 -0.63
CA PHE A 71 -8.52 -3.31 -1.38
C PHE A 71 -7.71 -4.60 -1.62
N LEU A 72 -7.41 -5.36 -0.57
CA LEU A 72 -6.98 -6.75 -0.74
C LEU A 72 -8.21 -7.67 -0.81
N VAL A 73 -8.91 -7.68 -1.95
CA VAL A 73 -10.04 -8.61 -2.19
C VAL A 73 -9.49 -9.94 -2.68
N HIS A 74 -9.54 -10.97 -1.82
CA HIS A 74 -9.24 -12.34 -2.22
C HIS A 74 -10.53 -13.08 -2.56
N THR A 75 -10.66 -13.53 -3.80
CA THR A 75 -11.78 -14.35 -4.26
C THR A 75 -11.24 -15.52 -5.07
N ASP A 76 -11.74 -16.71 -4.78
CA ASP A 76 -11.52 -17.94 -5.54
C ASP A 76 -12.44 -18.03 -6.77
N HIS A 77 -13.39 -17.10 -6.90
CA HIS A 77 -14.37 -17.06 -7.97
C HIS A 77 -13.78 -16.40 -9.23
N GLN A 78 -13.26 -17.23 -10.14
CA GLN A 78 -12.54 -16.83 -11.36
C GLN A 78 -13.19 -15.70 -12.19
N PRO A 79 -14.54 -15.65 -12.38
CA PRO A 79 -15.18 -14.52 -13.07
C PRO A 79 -14.96 -13.15 -12.41
N LEU A 80 -14.89 -13.11 -11.08
CA LEU A 80 -14.72 -11.86 -10.32
C LEU A 80 -13.27 -11.39 -10.38
N THR A 81 -12.30 -12.30 -10.45
CA THR A 81 -10.88 -11.98 -10.65
C THR A 81 -10.66 -11.17 -11.94
N CYS A 82 -11.39 -11.51 -13.01
CA CYS A 82 -11.34 -10.75 -14.27
C CYS A 82 -11.89 -9.33 -14.11
N LEU A 83 -13.05 -9.17 -13.46
CA LEU A 83 -13.69 -7.86 -13.25
C LEU A 83 -12.88 -6.93 -12.33
N LEU A 84 -12.28 -7.48 -11.27
CA LEU A 84 -11.45 -6.71 -10.34
C LEU A 84 -10.14 -6.24 -11.01
N ARG A 85 -9.59 -7.02 -11.95
CA ARG A 85 -8.43 -6.61 -12.76
C ARG A 85 -8.73 -5.40 -13.66
N LEU A 86 -9.96 -5.30 -14.16
CA LEU A 86 -10.38 -4.24 -15.08
C LEU A 86 -10.71 -2.91 -14.39
N ARG A 87 -11.01 -2.93 -13.08
CA ARG A 87 -11.36 -1.71 -12.31
C ARG A 87 -10.19 -1.08 -11.55
N MET A 88 -9.09 -1.79 -11.36
CA MET A 88 -7.96 -1.35 -10.53
C MET A 88 -6.84 -0.65 -11.31
N CYS A 89 -7.03 -0.34 -12.59
CA CYS A 89 -6.15 0.58 -13.32
C CYS A 89 -6.46 2.02 -12.89
N PRO A 90 -5.58 2.74 -12.16
CA PRO A 90 -5.85 4.14 -11.83
C PRO A 90 -5.64 5.10 -13.02
N LEU A 91 -5.27 4.61 -14.20
CA LEU A 91 -4.89 5.42 -15.36
C LEU A 91 -5.26 4.70 -16.66
N ALA A 92 -6.52 4.83 -17.06
CA ALA A 92 -6.95 4.63 -18.45
C ALA A 92 -7.80 5.83 -18.88
N PHE A 93 -7.30 7.03 -18.62
CA PHE A 93 -7.73 8.25 -19.29
C PHE A 93 -6.60 9.28 -19.24
N ARG A 94 -5.57 9.06 -20.07
CA ARG A 94 -4.97 10.06 -20.97
C ARG A 94 -3.88 9.43 -21.83
#